data_AF-A0AAW4PTX1-F1
#
_entry.id   AF-A0AAW4PTX1-F1
#
_cell.length_a   1.000
_cell.length_b   1.000
_cell.length_c   1.000
_cell.angle_alpha   90.00
_cell.angle_beta   90.00
_cell.angle_gamma   90.00
#
_symmetry.space_group_name_H-M   'P 1'
#
loop_
_entity.id
_entity.type
_entity.pdbx_description
1 polymer ?
#
loop_
_entity_poly.entity_id
_entity_poly.type
_entity_poly.pdbx_seq_one_letter_code
_entity_poly.pdbx_strand_id
1 'polypeptide(L)'
;MDGDVGWGHRPPVVLRCPRCGANIDQPGPRADIDCPRCVAEFSHEDFPELEVEYFVCPVCGNQMEHGQRHPQAFDVPEWATCHNCRYHWEFKHSY
;
A
#
# COMPACT_ATOMS: atom_id res chain seq x y z
N MET A 1 20.87 4.73 -4.40
CA MET A 1 19.74 4.06 -3.75
C MET A 1 18.51 4.64 -4.40
N ASP A 2 17.91 3.89 -5.31
CA ASP A 2 16.68 4.28 -5.99
C ASP A 2 15.52 4.00 -5.03
N GLY A 3 14.97 5.07 -4.47
CA GLY A 3 13.79 5.01 -3.63
C GLY A 3 12.78 6.03 -4.12
N ASP A 4 11.50 5.65 -4.11
CA ASP A 4 10.41 6.52 -4.54
C ASP A 4 9.83 7.27 -3.35
N VAL A 5 9.32 8.47 -3.61
CA VAL A 5 8.84 9.36 -2.57
C VAL A 5 7.47 9.91 -2.95
N GLY A 6 6.56 9.93 -1.98
CA GLY A 6 5.21 10.50 -2.11
C GLY A 6 4.13 9.49 -2.46
N TRP A 7 2.89 9.85 -2.12
CA TRP A 7 1.71 8.98 -2.30
C TRP A 7 1.49 8.54 -3.74
N GLY A 8 1.74 9.42 -4.71
CA GLY A 8 1.58 9.13 -6.14
C GLY A 8 2.53 8.05 -6.68
N HIS A 9 3.59 7.72 -5.95
CA HIS A 9 4.58 6.69 -6.29
C HIS A 9 4.53 5.51 -5.30
N ARG A 10 3.43 5.36 -4.57
CA ARG A 10 3.24 4.26 -3.62
C ARG A 10 3.37 2.91 -4.36
N PRO A 11 4.11 1.94 -3.81
CA PRO A 11 4.20 0.61 -4.37
C PRO A 11 2.83 -0.09 -4.45
N PRO A 12 2.68 -1.11 -5.32
CA PRO A 12 1.54 -2.00 -5.28
C PRO A 12 1.35 -2.58 -3.87
N VAL A 13 0.11 -2.87 -3.50
CA VAL A 13 -0.23 -3.37 -2.16
C VAL A 13 -1.22 -4.51 -2.23
N VAL A 14 -1.19 -5.32 -1.19
CA VAL A 14 -2.23 -6.28 -0.87
C VAL A 14 -3.03 -5.78 0.33
N LEU A 15 -4.32 -5.61 0.12
CA LEU A 15 -5.29 -5.16 1.11
C LEU A 15 -6.17 -6.33 1.54
N ARG A 16 -6.71 -6.27 2.76
CA ARG A 16 -7.72 -7.21 3.22
C ARG A 16 -9.12 -6.66 2.97
N CYS A 17 -9.94 -7.43 2.26
CA CYS A 17 -11.33 -7.06 2.01
C CYS A 17 -12.13 -7.04 3.32
N PRO A 18 -12.77 -5.91 3.70
CA PRO A 18 -13.54 -5.82 4.94
C PRO A 18 -14.85 -6.62 4.89
N ARG A 19 -15.31 -7.03 3.68
CA ARG A 19 -16.57 -7.76 3.49
C ARG A 19 -16.41 -9.28 3.59
N CYS A 20 -15.34 -9.83 3.05
CA CYS A 20 -15.15 -11.28 2.96
C CYS A 20 -13.79 -11.78 3.47
N GLY A 21 -12.90 -10.87 3.90
CA GLY A 21 -11.57 -11.18 4.43
C GLY A 21 -10.56 -11.70 3.40
N ALA A 22 -10.88 -11.66 2.10
CA ALA A 22 -9.95 -12.04 1.04
C ALA A 22 -8.95 -10.94 0.72
N ASN A 23 -7.80 -11.33 0.18
CA ASN A 23 -6.79 -10.41 -0.30
C ASN A 23 -7.26 -9.71 -1.59
N ILE A 24 -6.94 -8.42 -1.70
CA ILE A 24 -7.19 -7.58 -2.86
C ILE A 24 -5.85 -6.99 -3.30
N ASP A 25 -5.46 -7.24 -4.55
CA ASP A 25 -4.28 -6.62 -5.14
C ASP A 25 -4.64 -5.25 -5.71
N GLN A 26 -4.06 -4.18 -5.16
CA GLN A 26 -4.16 -2.85 -5.74
C GLN A 26 -2.82 -2.49 -6.42
N PRO A 27 -2.77 -2.45 -7.77
CA PRO A 27 -1.51 -2.34 -8.52
C PRO A 27 -0.86 -0.94 -8.43
N GLY A 28 -1.58 0.07 -7.95
CA GLY A 28 -1.02 1.41 -7.77
C GLY A 28 -1.94 2.35 -6.98
N PRO A 29 -1.47 3.55 -6.62
CA PRO A 29 -2.16 4.46 -5.69
C PRO A 29 -3.46 5.05 -6.20
N ARG A 30 -3.72 5.01 -7.51
CA ARG A 30 -4.94 5.53 -8.15
C ARG A 30 -5.80 4.43 -8.78
N ALA A 31 -5.40 3.17 -8.62
CA ALA A 31 -6.21 2.05 -9.10
C ALA A 31 -7.40 1.84 -8.16
N ASP A 32 -8.54 1.49 -8.71
CA ASP A 32 -9.69 1.04 -7.93
C ASP A 32 -9.34 -0.27 -7.20
N ILE A 33 -10.06 -0.54 -6.11
CA ILE A 33 -9.80 -1.64 -5.20
C ILE A 33 -10.98 -2.59 -5.27
N ASP A 34 -10.89 -3.56 -6.18
CA ASP A 34 -11.98 -4.49 -6.45
C ASP A 34 -11.69 -5.86 -5.86
N CYS A 35 -12.54 -6.32 -4.93
CA CYS A 35 -12.37 -7.62 -4.34
C CYS A 35 -12.70 -8.74 -5.34
N PRO A 36 -11.74 -9.59 -5.74
CA PRO A 36 -11.98 -10.63 -6.75
C PRO A 36 -12.90 -11.74 -6.24
N ARG A 37 -13.13 -11.83 -4.93
CA ARG A 37 -13.94 -12.89 -4.29
C ARG A 37 -15.40 -12.52 -4.13
N CYS A 38 -15.69 -11.32 -3.63
CA CYS A 38 -17.05 -10.90 -3.28
C CYS A 38 -17.57 -9.74 -4.14
N VAL A 39 -16.80 -9.31 -5.15
CA VAL A 39 -17.12 -8.22 -6.07
C VAL A 39 -17.49 -6.91 -5.38
N ALA A 40 -16.99 -6.69 -4.16
CA ALA A 40 -17.05 -5.40 -3.52
C ALA A 40 -16.02 -4.46 -4.15
N GLU A 41 -16.47 -3.27 -4.52
CA GLU A 41 -15.67 -2.22 -5.13
C GLU A 41 -15.42 -1.13 -4.08
N PHE A 42 -14.17 -0.70 -3.96
CA PHE A 42 -13.77 0.45 -3.15
C PHE A 42 -12.97 1.40 -4.03
N SER A 43 -13.16 2.69 -3.84
CA SER A 43 -12.37 3.71 -4.51
C SER A 43 -10.96 3.77 -3.92
N HIS A 44 -10.02 4.37 -4.65
CA HIS A 44 -8.69 4.64 -4.09
C HIS A 44 -8.70 5.60 -2.90
N GLU A 45 -9.77 6.39 -2.71
CA GLU A 45 -9.95 7.30 -1.57
C GLU A 45 -10.31 6.53 -0.29
N ASP A 46 -10.92 5.35 -0.40
CA ASP A 46 -11.28 4.48 0.73
C ASP A 46 -10.06 3.76 1.33
N PHE A 47 -8.89 3.83 0.68
CA PHE A 47 -7.66 3.17 1.11
C PHE A 47 -7.33 3.31 2.61
N PRO A 48 -7.42 4.51 3.23
CA PRO A 48 -7.08 4.68 4.64
C PRO A 48 -7.96 3.86 5.60
N GLU A 49 -9.15 3.45 5.16
CA GLU A 49 -10.07 2.63 5.95
C GLU A 49 -9.82 1.12 5.80
N LEU A 50 -8.93 0.72 4.88
CA LEU A 50 -8.67 -0.67 4.54
C LEU A 50 -7.42 -1.20 5.23
N GLU A 51 -7.49 -2.44 5.72
CA GLU A 51 -6.35 -3.10 6.35
C GLU A 51 -5.29 -3.47 5.30
N VAL A 52 -4.09 -2.94 5.46
CA VAL A 52 -2.93 -3.27 4.62
C VAL A 52 -2.25 -4.52 5.15
N GLU A 53 -2.24 -5.59 4.34
CA GLU A 53 -1.50 -6.82 4.66
C GLU A 53 0.01 -6.58 4.43
N TYR A 54 0.38 -6.22 3.20
CA TYR A 54 1.77 -5.93 2.83
C TYR A 54 1.86 -5.17 1.51
N PHE A 55 2.98 -4.47 1.32
CA PHE A 55 3.34 -3.90 0.02
C PHE A 55 4.14 -4.91 -0.81
N VAL A 56 4.06 -4.77 -2.13
CA VAL A 56 4.80 -5.57 -3.10
C VAL A 56 5.86 -4.70 -3.75
N CYS A 57 7.11 -5.17 -3.74
CA CYS A 57 8.23 -4.44 -4.32
C CYS A 57 8.07 -4.32 -5.84
N PRO A 58 8.04 -3.10 -6.40
CA PRO A 58 7.84 -2.90 -7.84
C PRO A 58 9.06 -3.36 -8.65
N VAL A 59 10.22 -3.53 -8.01
CA VAL A 59 11.48 -3.94 -8.67
C VAL A 59 11.61 -5.46 -8.76
N CYS A 60 11.28 -6.19 -7.68
CA CYS A 60 11.55 -7.63 -7.60
C CYS A 60 10.35 -8.49 -7.16
N GLY A 61 9.17 -7.90 -6.99
CA GLY A 61 7.93 -8.61 -6.64
C GLY A 61 7.86 -9.18 -5.21
N ASN A 62 8.89 -8.97 -4.39
CA ASN A 62 8.92 -9.47 -3.01
C ASN A 62 8.04 -8.63 -2.09
N GLN A 63 7.53 -9.26 -1.03
CA GLN A 63 6.85 -8.55 0.06
C GLN A 63 7.81 -7.55 0.71
N MET A 64 7.26 -6.39 1.07
CA MET A 64 8.00 -5.32 1.71
C MET A 64 7.55 -5.19 3.17
N GLU A 65 8.51 -4.92 4.05
CA GLU A 65 8.22 -4.46 5.40
C GLU A 65 7.70 -3.03 5.31
N HIS A 66 6.65 -2.70 6.06
CA HIS A 66 6.04 -1.38 6.04
C HIS A 66 5.65 -0.94 7.44
N GLY A 67 5.36 0.35 7.61
CA GLY A 67 4.89 0.86 8.89
C GLY A 67 4.44 2.31 8.85
N GLN A 68 3.94 2.75 10.00
CA GLN A 68 3.52 4.11 10.28
C GLN A 68 4.49 4.73 11.29
N ARG A 69 4.92 5.97 11.02
CA ARG A 69 5.75 6.79 11.93
C ARG A 69 4.87 7.64 12.86
N HIS A 70 3.71 8.09 12.37
CA HIS A 70 2.79 8.99 13.06
C HIS A 70 1.35 8.44 12.99
N PRO A 71 1.06 7.35 13.72
CA PRO A 71 -0.25 6.68 13.68
C PRO A 71 -1.41 7.55 14.22
N GLN A 72 -1.12 8.67 14.89
CA GLN A 72 -2.15 9.63 15.35
C GLN A 72 -2.45 10.72 14.32
N ALA A 73 -1.65 10.82 13.26
CA ALA A 73 -1.75 11.85 12.22
C ALA A 73 -2.14 11.28 10.86
N PHE A 74 -1.80 10.02 10.58
CA PHE A 74 -2.06 9.36 9.31
C PHE A 74 -2.55 7.93 9.54
N ASP A 75 -3.66 7.58 8.90
CA ASP A 75 -4.22 6.22 8.91
C ASP A 75 -3.60 5.31 7.83
N VAL A 76 -2.60 5.81 7.10
CA VAL A 76 -1.94 5.09 6.01
C VAL A 76 -0.49 4.77 6.35
N PRO A 77 0.08 3.65 5.87
CA PRO A 77 1.51 3.39 5.97
C PRO A 77 2.34 4.53 5.38
N GLU A 78 3.39 4.92 6.10
CA GLU A 78 4.24 6.06 5.76
C GLU A 78 5.57 5.64 5.12
N TRP A 79 5.91 4.36 5.17
CA TRP A 79 7.11 3.85 4.52
C TRP A 79 6.96 2.36 4.21
N ALA A 80 7.73 1.90 3.22
CA ALA A 80 7.88 0.50 2.90
C ALA A 80 9.30 0.20 2.40
N THR A 81 9.91 -0.88 2.87
CA THR A 81 11.28 -1.29 2.53
C THR A 81 11.30 -2.72 2.02
N CYS A 82 11.91 -2.92 0.85
CA CYS A 82 12.22 -4.25 0.34
C CYS A 82 13.62 -4.67 0.80
N HIS A 83 13.71 -5.66 1.68
CA HIS A 83 15.00 -6.17 2.17
C HIS A 83 15.78 -6.98 1.12
N ASN A 84 15.11 -7.47 0.06
CA ASN A 84 15.74 -8.25 -1.00
C ASN A 84 16.58 -7.39 -1.96
N CYS A 85 16.01 -6.29 -2.48
CA CYS A 85 16.68 -5.43 -3.47
C CYS A 85 17.05 -4.03 -2.94
N ARG A 86 16.77 -3.76 -1.66
CA ARG A 86 17.01 -2.46 -0.99
C ARG A 86 16.18 -1.29 -1.53
N TYR A 87 15.17 -1.54 -2.37
CA TYR A 87 14.18 -0.53 -2.74
C TYR A 87 13.44 -0.02 -1.50
N HIS A 88 13.23 1.28 -1.43
CA HIS A 88 12.57 1.94 -0.33
C HIS A 88 11.57 2.96 -0.86
N TRP A 89 10.38 3.02 -0.26
CA TRP A 89 9.39 4.05 -0.51
C TRP A 89 9.10 4.80 0.79
N GLU A 90 8.96 6.12 0.68
CA GLU A 90 8.53 6.99 1.77
C GLU A 90 7.35 7.86 1.37
N PHE A 91 6.41 8.01 2.30
CA PHE A 91 5.36 9.01 2.21
C PHE A 91 5.98 10.41 2.39
N LYS A 92 5.65 11.32 1.47
CA LYS A 92 6.14 12.70 1.52
C LYS A 92 5.14 13.57 2.24
N HIS A 93 5.55 14.13 3.38
CA HIS A 93 4.75 15.09 4.11
C HIS A 93 5.02 16.47 3.48
N SER A 94 4.03 17.05 2.81
CA SER A 94 4.04 18.48 2.51
C SER A 94 3.53 19.22 3.75
N TYR A 95 4.44 19.78 4.53
CA TYR A 95 4.13 20.75 5.57
C TYR A 95 3.88 22.13 4.96
#